data_AF-A0A822BT58-F1
#
_entry.id   AF-A0A822BT58-F1
#
_cell.length_a   1.000
_cell.length_b   1.000
_cell.length_c   1.000
_cell.angle_alpha   90.00
_cell.angle_beta   90.00
_cell.angle_gamma   90.00
#
_symmetry.space_group_name_H-M   'P 1'
#
loop_
_entity.id
_entity.type
_entity.pdbx_description
1 polymer ?
#
loop_
_entity_poly.entity_id
_entity_poly.type
_entity_poly.pdbx_seq_one_letter_code
_entity_poly.pdbx_strand_id
1 'polypeptide(L)'
;EQLWLLQVPVTPNGWLRADGSGAHREKYPDLFNVIGDFYGSRDDAGIFNLPDLRGRVLVGTGKGIGLTHRKLGNDFGSEQHILTQSEMPTHVHPLDDPGHSHDMGSPT
;
A
#
# COMPACT_ATOMS: atom_id res chain seq x y z
N GLU A 1 -2.53 -31.07 11.46
CA GLU A 1 -1.64 -29.92 11.66
C GLU A 1 -1.16 -29.47 10.29
N GLN A 2 -1.56 -28.29 9.80
CA GLN A 2 -1.15 -27.82 8.47
C GLN A 2 -0.56 -26.41 8.55
N LEU A 3 0.61 -26.33 7.91
CA LEU A 3 1.57 -25.25 7.81
C LEU A 3 0.91 -23.99 7.19
N TRP A 4 1.00 -22.85 7.88
CA TRP A 4 0.55 -21.56 7.37
C TRP A 4 1.66 -20.93 6.52
N LEU A 5 1.58 -21.05 5.20
CA LEU A 5 2.26 -20.13 4.28
C LEU A 5 1.25 -19.09 3.77
N LEU A 6 1.77 -17.90 3.47
CA LEU A 6 1.14 -16.58 3.27
C LEU A 6 -0.01 -16.45 2.24
N GLN A 7 -0.65 -17.53 1.84
CA GLN A 7 -1.78 -17.50 0.91
C GLN A 7 -2.84 -18.48 1.36
N VAL A 8 -3.64 -18.07 2.34
CA VAL A 8 -4.84 -18.80 2.75
C VAL A 8 -5.85 -18.67 1.60
N PRO A 9 -6.17 -19.74 0.87
CA PRO A 9 -7.09 -19.65 -0.26
C PRO A 9 -8.56 -19.52 0.20
N VAL A 10 -8.81 -19.68 1.50
CA VAL A 10 -10.13 -19.69 2.11
C VAL A 10 -10.34 -18.39 2.88
N THR A 11 -11.39 -17.67 2.51
CA THR A 11 -11.89 -16.55 3.32
C THR A 11 -12.61 -17.12 4.55
N PRO A 12 -12.21 -16.75 5.78
CA PRO A 12 -12.92 -17.20 6.97
C PRO A 12 -14.40 -16.78 6.95
N ASN A 13 -15.26 -17.56 7.61
CA ASN A 13 -16.67 -17.22 7.73
C ASN A 13 -16.84 -15.84 8.40
N GLY A 14 -17.75 -15.04 7.86
CA GLY A 14 -17.99 -13.67 8.31
C GLY A 14 -17.05 -12.62 7.71
N TRP A 15 -16.09 -13.01 6.86
CA TRP A 15 -15.18 -12.09 6.18
C TRP A 15 -15.39 -12.10 4.67
N LEU A 16 -15.04 -10.99 4.04
CA LEU A 16 -14.91 -10.86 2.59
C LEU A 16 -13.47 -10.50 2.26
N ARG A 17 -13.00 -10.93 1.08
CA ARG A 17 -11.66 -10.57 0.60
C ARG A 17 -11.67 -9.16 0.06
N ALA A 18 -10.62 -8.40 0.41
CA ALA A 18 -10.37 -7.10 -0.18
C ALA A 18 -9.61 -7.26 -1.52
N ASP A 19 -10.31 -7.78 -2.52
CA ASP A 19 -9.79 -8.08 -3.87
C ASP A 19 -10.49 -7.31 -5.00
N GLY A 20 -11.24 -6.26 -4.67
CA GLY A 20 -11.98 -5.46 -5.64
C GLY A 20 -13.28 -6.09 -6.14
N SER A 21 -13.68 -7.25 -5.63
CA SER A 21 -14.95 -7.89 -5.99
C SER A 21 -16.16 -7.07 -5.49
N GLY A 22 -17.32 -7.32 -6.12
CA GLY A 22 -18.58 -6.70 -5.73
C GLY A 22 -19.28 -7.46 -4.60
N ALA A 23 -19.92 -6.74 -3.68
CA ALA A 23 -20.75 -7.26 -2.61
C ALA A 23 -22.16 -6.62 -2.63
N HIS A 24 -23.19 -7.42 -2.32
CA HIS A 24 -24.57 -6.92 -2.28
C HIS A 24 -24.86 -6.17 -0.97
N ARG A 25 -25.46 -4.98 -1.08
CA ARG A 25 -25.85 -4.11 0.04
C ARG A 25 -26.84 -4.80 0.98
N GLU A 26 -27.80 -5.54 0.43
CA GLU A 26 -28.80 -6.28 1.22
C GLU A 26 -28.19 -7.41 2.04
N LYS A 27 -27.14 -8.05 1.53
CA LYS A 27 -26.45 -9.15 2.20
C LYS A 27 -25.44 -8.66 3.24
N TYR A 28 -24.83 -7.49 3.00
CA TYR A 28 -23.80 -6.91 3.85
C TYR A 28 -24.09 -5.44 4.19
N PRO A 29 -25.24 -5.14 4.84
CA PRO A 29 -25.68 -3.77 5.09
C PRO A 29 -24.74 -3.03 6.05
N ASP A 30 -24.23 -3.71 7.08
CA ASP A 30 -23.30 -3.10 8.04
C ASP A 30 -21.97 -2.73 7.38
N LEU A 31 -21.44 -3.59 6.51
CA LEU A 31 -20.22 -3.29 5.76
C LEU A 31 -20.44 -2.10 4.83
N PHE A 32 -21.57 -2.07 4.11
CA PHE A 32 -21.92 -0.93 3.25
C PHE A 32 -22.07 0.37 4.05
N ASN A 33 -22.66 0.32 5.26
CA ASN A 33 -22.77 1.50 6.12
C ASN A 33 -21.40 2.07 6.53
N VAL A 34 -20.36 1.23 6.60
CA VAL A 34 -19.00 1.68 6.94
C VAL A 34 -18.24 2.20 5.72
N ILE A 35 -18.24 1.46 4.59
CA ILE A 35 -17.36 1.77 3.45
C ILE A 35 -18.08 2.36 2.23
N GLY A 36 -19.40 2.39 2.23
CA GLY A 36 -20.23 2.92 1.16
C GLY A 36 -19.78 2.49 -0.24
N ASP A 37 -19.83 3.45 -1.17
CA ASP A 37 -19.37 3.29 -2.55
C ASP A 37 -17.96 3.88 -2.77
N PHE A 38 -17.16 4.07 -1.72
CA PHE A 38 -15.83 4.70 -1.83
C PHE A 38 -14.88 3.94 -2.77
N TYR A 39 -15.10 2.64 -2.97
CA TYR A 39 -14.32 1.77 -3.87
C TYR A 39 -15.02 1.50 -5.20
N GLY A 40 -16.08 2.25 -5.49
CA GLY A 40 -16.92 2.14 -6.68
C GLY A 40 -18.28 1.49 -6.38
N SER A 41 -19.27 1.92 -7.16
CA SER A 41 -20.61 1.33 -7.20
C SER A 41 -20.78 0.64 -8.55
N ARG A 42 -21.58 -0.44 -8.62
CA ARG A 42 -22.14 -0.90 -9.89
C ARG A 42 -23.59 -0.42 -9.98
N ASP A 43 -23.83 0.38 -11.01
CA ASP A 43 -24.82 1.46 -11.11
C ASP A 43 -26.29 1.11 -10.79
N ASP A 44 -26.66 -0.17 -10.76
CA ASP A 44 -28.07 -0.61 -10.75
C ASP A 44 -28.35 -1.93 -10.01
N ALA A 45 -27.33 -2.65 -9.52
CA ALA A 45 -27.51 -4.00 -8.95
C ALA A 45 -27.63 -4.04 -7.41
N GLY A 46 -27.60 -2.88 -6.73
CA GLY A 46 -27.45 -2.85 -5.27
C GLY A 46 -26.12 -3.45 -4.81
N ILE A 47 -25.08 -3.35 -5.65
CA ILE A 47 -23.74 -3.88 -5.43
C ILE A 47 -22.78 -2.71 -5.20
N PHE A 48 -21.99 -2.79 -4.13
CA PHE A 48 -20.85 -1.92 -3.88
C PHE A 48 -19.56 -2.72 -4.05
N ASN A 49 -18.48 -2.07 -4.47
CA ASN A 49 -17.19 -2.73 -4.60
C ASN A 49 -16.47 -2.78 -3.25
N LEU A 50 -15.78 -3.89 -3.01
CA LEU A 50 -14.82 -4.02 -1.94
C LEU A 50 -13.51 -3.30 -2.31
N PRO A 51 -12.66 -2.93 -1.33
CA PRO A 51 -11.31 -2.47 -1.62
C PRO A 51 -10.53 -3.53 -2.38
N ASP A 52 -9.63 -3.13 -3.29
CA ASP A 52 -8.62 -4.01 -3.86
C ASP A 52 -7.26 -3.74 -3.22
N LEU A 53 -6.82 -4.62 -2.32
CA LEU A 53 -5.57 -4.45 -1.56
C LEU A 53 -4.41 -5.29 -2.09
N ARG A 54 -4.61 -5.99 -3.21
CA ARG A 54 -3.55 -6.80 -3.82
C ARG A 54 -2.43 -5.86 -4.30
N GLY A 55 -1.20 -6.11 -3.86
CA GLY A 55 -0.05 -5.27 -4.19
C GLY A 55 -0.01 -3.91 -3.47
N ARG A 56 -0.86 -3.68 -2.45
CA ARG A 56 -1.01 -2.36 -1.81
C ARG A 56 -0.80 -2.40 -0.30
N VAL A 57 -0.38 -1.25 0.24
CA VAL A 57 -0.28 -0.98 1.68
C VAL A 57 -1.38 0.00 2.09
N LEU A 58 -2.02 -0.28 3.23
CA LEU A 58 -3.05 0.58 3.82
C LEU A 58 -2.43 1.78 4.56
N VAL A 59 -3.09 2.93 4.47
CA VAL A 59 -2.76 4.14 5.24
C VAL A 59 -4.04 4.72 5.83
N GLY A 60 -3.92 5.32 7.02
CA GLY A 60 -5.05 5.98 7.68
C GLY A 60 -5.65 7.12 6.86
N THR A 61 -6.97 7.28 6.95
CA THR A 61 -7.70 8.38 6.32
C THR A 61 -7.55 9.68 7.13
N GLY A 62 -7.90 10.80 6.52
CA GLY A 62 -7.88 12.11 7.16
C GLY A 62 -6.65 12.95 6.84
N LYS A 63 -6.43 14.01 7.62
CA LYS A 63 -5.31 14.94 7.44
C LYS A 63 -4.50 15.00 8.73
N GLY A 64 -3.32 14.39 8.73
CA GLY A 64 -2.34 14.58 9.79
C GLY A 64 -1.71 15.98 9.73
N ILE A 65 -1.13 16.43 10.85
CA ILE A 65 -0.41 17.71 10.91
C ILE A 65 0.76 17.68 9.92
N GLY A 66 0.82 18.65 9.01
CA GLY A 66 1.85 18.72 7.97
C GLY A 66 1.72 17.70 6.84
N LEU A 67 0.68 16.86 6.83
CA LEU A 67 0.46 15.82 5.81
C LEU A 67 -0.63 16.20 4.80
N THR A 68 -0.58 15.56 3.63
CA THR A 68 -1.65 15.63 2.65
C THR A 68 -2.91 14.92 3.16
N HIS A 69 -4.08 15.47 2.84
CA HIS A 69 -5.36 14.85 3.21
C HIS A 69 -5.61 13.59 2.37
N ARG A 70 -5.89 12.46 3.02
CA ARG A 70 -6.22 11.17 2.39
C ARG A 70 -7.70 10.87 2.57
N LYS A 71 -8.45 10.81 1.47
CA LYS A 71 -9.85 10.39 1.46
C LYS A 71 -9.92 8.86 1.38
N LEU A 72 -10.96 8.27 1.96
CA LEU A 72 -11.23 6.85 1.81
C LEU A 72 -11.50 6.53 0.33
N GLY A 73 -11.01 5.39 -0.14
CA GLY A 73 -11.15 4.97 -1.55
C GLY A 73 -10.11 5.56 -2.52
N ASN A 74 -9.27 6.50 -2.08
CA ASN A 74 -8.24 7.04 -2.95
C ASN A 74 -7.03 6.10 -3.06
N ASP A 75 -6.61 5.84 -4.30
CA ASP A 75 -5.33 5.21 -4.60
C ASP A 75 -4.20 6.26 -4.69
N PHE A 76 -3.02 5.90 -4.19
CA PHE A 76 -1.80 6.72 -4.30
C PHE A 76 -0.54 5.86 -4.18
N GLY A 77 0.61 6.47 -4.46
CA GLY A 77 1.90 5.78 -4.51
C GLY A 77 2.11 5.05 -5.83
N SER A 78 3.15 4.24 -5.88
CA SER A 78 3.44 3.38 -7.02
C SER A 78 3.89 2.01 -6.51
N GLU A 79 3.40 0.95 -7.15
CA GLU A 79 3.84 -0.42 -6.89
C GLU A 79 5.29 -0.65 -7.38
N GLN A 80 5.66 0.03 -8.48
CA GLN A 80 7.01 0.01 -9.06
C GLN A 80 7.53 1.43 -9.20
N HIS A 81 8.50 1.81 -8.37
CA HIS A 81 9.12 3.13 -8.39
C HIS A 81 10.64 3.02 -8.42
N ILE A 82 11.26 3.57 -9.46
CA ILE A 82 12.73 3.70 -9.52
C ILE A 82 13.10 4.99 -8.82
N LEU A 83 13.86 4.89 -7.73
CA LEU A 83 14.30 6.05 -6.95
C LEU A 83 15.27 6.91 -7.76
N THR A 84 15.01 8.21 -7.77
CA THR A 84 15.94 9.23 -8.25
C THR A 84 16.88 9.68 -7.13
N GLN A 85 18.02 10.30 -7.48
CA GLN A 85 18.94 10.84 -6.47
C GLN A 85 18.28 11.90 -5.57
N SER A 86 17.34 12.69 -6.10
CA SER A 86 16.56 13.67 -5.33
C SER A 86 15.60 13.06 -4.30
N GLU A 87 15.24 11.78 -4.45
CA GLU A 87 14.35 11.06 -3.53
C GLU A 87 15.13 10.29 -2.45
N MET A 88 16.46 10.30 -2.50
CA MET A 88 17.31 9.73 -1.47
C MET A 88 17.85 10.84 -0.56
N PRO A 89 17.75 10.69 0.77
CA PRO A 89 18.44 11.59 1.68
C PRO A 89 19.94 11.63 1.39
N THR A 90 20.54 12.82 1.51
CA THR A 90 22.00 12.95 1.48
C THR A 90 22.60 12.08 2.57
N HIS A 91 23.51 11.20 2.19
CA HIS A 91 24.20 10.30 3.08
C HIS A 91 25.67 10.17 2.64
N VAL A 92 26.54 9.83 3.59
CA VAL A 92 27.97 9.64 3.36
C VAL A 92 28.37 8.24 3.80
N HIS A 93 29.24 7.60 3.03
CA HIS A 93 29.89 6.34 3.38
C HIS A 93 31.36 6.64 3.64
N PRO A 94 31.76 6.97 4.88
CA PRO A 94 33.16 7.22 5.17
C PRO A 94 33.94 5.93 4.95
N LEU A 95 34.96 5.98 4.09
CA LEU A 95 35.95 4.93 4.00
C LEU A 95 36.96 5.18 5.11
N ASP A 96 37.02 4.27 6.09
CA ASP A 96 38.12 4.18 7.02
C ASP A 96 39.01 3.02 6.55
N ASP A 97 40.19 3.35 6.04
CA ASP A 97 41.19 2.40 5.59
C ASP A 97 42.45 2.52 6.47
N PRO A 98 42.38 2.05 7.73
CA PRO A 98 43.50 2.12 8.64
C PRO A 98 44.55 1.09 8.24
N GLY A 99 45.73 1.57 7.84
CA GLY A 99 46.92 0.71 7.71
C GLY A 99 47.74 0.87 6.44
N HIS A 100 47.34 1.72 5.50
CA HIS A 100 48.21 2.09 4.37
C HIS A 100 47.91 3.49 3.81
N SER A 101 48.85 4.02 3.02
CA SER A 101 48.76 5.35 2.40
C SER A 101 48.31 5.23 0.95
N HIS A 102 47.26 5.94 0.56
CA HIS A 102 46.91 6.14 -0.84
C HIS A 102 47.63 7.39 -1.36
N ASP A 103 48.53 7.22 -2.32
CA ASP A 103 49.13 8.35 -3.04
C ASP A 103 48.13 8.83 -4.09
N MET A 104 47.50 9.98 -3.85
CA MET A 104 46.58 10.60 -4.82
C MET A 104 47.40 11.23 -5.94
N GLY A 105 48.04 10.40 -6.77
CA GLY A 105 48.66 10.84 -8.00
C GLY A 105 47.59 11.41 -8.93
N SER A 106 47.62 12.72 -9.16
CA SER A 106 46.78 13.39 -10.15
C SER A 106 46.87 12.69 -11.51
N PRO A 107 45.75 12.45 -12.21
CA PRO A 107 45.80 11.95 -13.57
C PRO A 107 46.32 13.07 -14.48
N THR A 108 47.58 12.95 -14.90
CA THR A 108 48.10 13.60 -16.12
C THR A 108 47.72 12.79 -17.35
#